data_AF-X1LBK4-F1
#
_entry.id   AF-X1LBK4-F1
#
_cell.length_a   1.000
_cell.length_b   1.000
_cell.length_c   1.000
_cell.angle_alpha   90.00
_cell.angle_beta   90.00
_cell.angle_gamma   90.00
#
_symmetry.space_group_name_H-M   'P 1'
#
loop_
_entity.id
_entity.type
_entity.pdbx_description
1 polymer ?
#
loop_
_entity_poly.entity_id
_entity_poly.type
_entity_poly.pdbx_seq_one_letter_code
_entity_poly.pdbx_strand_id
1 'polypeptide(L)' 'LNDYKSSVNRTININTANLKELELLPGIGPVTANNIIEYRNKNGLFKMKEELKNVTGIGEKKYEEIKQHVSI' A
#
# COMPACT_ATOMS: atom_id res chain seq x y z
N LEU A 1 25.14 22.54 7.59
CA LEU A 1 25.13 21.08 7.39
C LEU A 1 23.92 20.74 6.52
N ASN A 2 24.11 20.79 5.20
CA ASN A 2 24.32 19.62 4.33
C ASN A 2 23.05 18.76 4.18
N ASP A 3 22.35 19.00 3.07
CA ASP A 3 21.86 17.97 2.15
C ASP A 3 21.19 16.71 2.72
N TYR A 4 20.15 16.85 3.54
CA TYR A 4 19.19 15.74 3.70
C TYR A 4 18.06 15.77 2.66
N LYS A 5 18.43 16.17 1.43
CA LYS A 5 17.64 15.93 0.21
C LYS A 5 17.98 14.55 -0.36
N SER A 6 18.11 13.55 0.52
CA SER A 6 18.21 12.15 0.13
C SER A 6 16.82 11.54 0.17
N SER A 7 16.24 11.48 -1.03
CA SER A 7 15.19 10.60 -1.52
C SER A 7 15.12 9.21 -0.85
N VAL A 8 14.66 9.11 0.39
CA VAL A 8 14.08 7.87 0.89
C VAL A 8 12.64 7.89 0.43
N ASN A 9 12.40 7.36 -0.77
CA ASN A 9 11.06 6.99 -1.22
C ASN A 9 10.59 5.88 -0.27
N ARG A 10 10.06 6.25 0.89
CA ARG A 10 9.68 5.32 1.94
C ARG A 10 8.43 4.60 1.47
N THR A 11 8.64 3.44 0.88
CA THR A 11 7.54 2.57 0.45
C THR A 11 6.86 1.99 1.68
N ILE A 12 5.55 1.80 1.57
CA ILE A 12 4.71 1.24 2.63
C ILE A 12 4.61 -0.27 2.39
N ASN A 13 5.09 -1.04 3.37
CA ASN A 13 5.03 -2.50 3.29
C ASN A 13 3.59 -2.97 3.51
N ILE A 14 2.93 -3.49 2.49
CA ILE A 14 1.50 -3.86 2.54
C ILE A 14 1.21 -5.08 3.43
N ASN A 15 2.23 -5.86 3.79
CA ASN A 15 2.12 -7.00 4.69
C ASN A 15 2.19 -6.62 6.18
N THR A 16 2.84 -5.51 6.50
CA THR A 16 3.11 -5.11 7.89
C THR A 16 2.52 -3.75 8.27
N ALA A 17 2.24 -2.89 7.29
CA ALA A 17 1.71 -1.55 7.53
C ALA A 17 0.39 -1.61 8.30
N ASN A 18 0.25 -0.70 9.25
CA ASN A 18 -1.00 -0.47 9.98
C ASN A 18 -1.97 0.40 9.16
N LEU A 19 -3.18 0.59 9.69
CA LEU A 19 -4.23 1.34 9.00
C LEU A 19 -3.78 2.76 8.61
N LYS A 20 -3.13 3.47 9.52
CA LYS A 20 -2.68 4.86 9.30
C LYS A 20 -1.53 4.96 8.31
N GLU A 21 -0.65 3.97 8.28
CA GLU A 21 0.42 3.91 7.28
C GLU A 21 -0.17 3.65 5.88
N LEU A 22 -1.16 2.76 5.76
CA LEU A 22 -1.83 2.49 4.48
C LEU A 22 -2.62 3.68 3.95
N GLU A 23 -3.23 4.49 4.84
CA GLU A 23 -3.90 5.75 4.49
C GLU A 23 -2.95 6.81 3.89
N LEU A 24 -1.62 6.67 4.03
CA LEU A 24 -0.64 7.57 3.39
C LEU A 24 -0.49 7.30 1.89
N LEU A 25 -1.00 6.18 1.37
CA LEU A 25 -0.96 5.88 -0.05
C LEU A 25 -1.89 6.82 -0.84
N PRO A 26 -1.48 7.31 -2.02
CA PRO A 26 -2.28 8.22 -2.82
C PRO A 26 -3.69 7.69 -3.11
N GLY A 27 -4.69 8.41 -2.60
CA GLY A 27 -6.10 8.07 -2.80
C GLY A 27 -6.55 6.75 -2.15
N ILE A 28 -5.88 6.33 -1.07
CA ILE A 28 -6.32 5.26 -0.17
C ILE A 28 -6.90 5.91 1.09
N GLY A 29 -8.21 5.82 1.25
CA GLY A 29 -8.90 6.22 2.47
C GLY A 29 -9.04 5.09 3.48
N PRO A 30 -9.63 5.35 4.66
CA PRO A 30 -9.77 4.36 5.74
C PRO A 30 -10.47 3.07 5.32
N VAL A 31 -11.47 3.15 4.43
CA VAL A 31 -12.20 1.98 3.93
C VAL A 31 -11.27 1.07 3.11
N THR A 32 -10.56 1.63 2.14
CA THR A 32 -9.65 0.84 1.28
C THR A 32 -8.46 0.31 2.08
N ALA A 33 -7.93 1.10 3.02
CA ALA A 33 -6.87 0.67 3.92
C ALA A 33 -7.29 -0.53 4.78
N ASN A 34 -8.51 -0.52 5.33
CA ASN A 34 -9.09 -1.67 6.03
C ASN A 34 -9.23 -2.88 5.09
N ASN A 35 -9.68 -2.68 3.85
CA ASN A 35 -9.80 -3.78 2.89
C ASN A 35 -8.46 -4.47 2.58
N ILE A 36 -7.33 -3.73 2.58
CA ILE A 36 -5.99 -4.30 2.43
C ILE A 36 -5.65 -5.22 3.62
N ILE A 37 -5.92 -4.75 4.85
CA ILE A 37 -5.67 -5.52 6.07
C ILE A 37 -6.57 -6.78 6.10
N GLU A 38 -7.85 -6.64 5.80
CA GLU A 38 -8.79 -7.74 5.71
C GLU A 38 -8.38 -8.76 4.65
N TYR A 39 -7.89 -8.30 3.49
CA TYR A 39 -7.40 -9.18 2.44
C TYR A 39 -6.23 -10.03 2.94
N ARG A 40 -5.19 -9.43 3.55
CA ARG A 40 -4.04 -10.21 4.04
C ARG A 40 -4.37 -11.12 5.22
N ASN A 41 -5.35 -10.74 6.04
CA ASN A 41 -5.83 -11.58 7.14
C ASN A 41 -6.58 -12.82 6.64
N LYS A 42 -7.36 -12.69 5.54
CA LYS A 42 -8.19 -13.78 4.99
C LYS A 42 -7.43 -14.68 4.00
N ASN A 43 -6.57 -14.09 3.17
CA ASN A 43 -5.92 -14.78 2.06
C ASN A 43 -4.44 -15.10 2.34
N GLY A 44 -3.90 -14.62 3.46
CA GLY A 44 -2.46 -14.63 3.74
C GLY A 44 -1.75 -13.40 3.19
N LEU A 45 -0.44 -13.30 3.46
CA LEU A 45 0.38 -12.18 3.02
C LEU A 45 0.43 -12.08 1.48
N PHE A 46 0.53 -10.84 1.00
CA PHE A 46 0.74 -10.54 -0.41
C PHE A 46 2.10 -11.10 -0.86
N LYS A 47 2.13 -11.81 -1.99
CA LYS A 47 3.35 -12.38 -2.58
C LYS A 47 3.97 -11.48 -3.65
N MET A 48 3.14 -10.68 -4.30
CA MET A 48 3.53 -9.69 -5.29
C MET A 48 2.61 -8.46 -5.18
N LYS A 49 3.07 -7.30 -5.66
CA LYS A 49 2.32 -6.03 -5.48
C LYS A 49 1.00 -6.07 -6.25
N GLU A 50 1.00 -6.77 -7.37
CA GLU A 50 -0.12 -6.94 -8.29
C GLU A 50 -1.35 -7.57 -7.63
N GLU A 51 -1.16 -8.36 -6.56
CA GLU A 51 -2.26 -8.94 -5.77
C GLU A 51 -3.13 -7.87 -5.09
N LEU A 52 -2.64 -6.63 -4.93
CA LEU A 52 -3.47 -5.50 -4.50
C LEU A 52 -4.70 -5.27 -5.39
N LYS A 53 -4.64 -5.66 -6.67
CA LYS A 53 -5.80 -5.58 -7.59
C LYS A 53 -6.98 -6.47 -7.18
N ASN A 54 -6.74 -7.44 -6.29
CA ASN A 54 -7.77 -8.31 -5.73
C ASN A 54 -8.47 -7.68 -4.51
N VAL A 55 -7.99 -6.55 -4.01
CA VAL A 55 -8.56 -5.84 -2.86
C VAL A 55 -9.72 -4.97 -3.34
N THR A 56 -10.89 -5.11 -2.70
CA THR A 56 -12.05 -4.26 -2.98
C THR A 56 -11.71 -2.78 -2.84
N GLY A 57 -11.95 -2.00 -3.90
CA GLY A 57 -11.60 -0.57 -3.97
C GLY A 57 -10.24 -0.27 -4.60
N ILE A 58 -9.48 -1.30 -4.99
CA ILE A 58 -8.22 -1.16 -5.74
C ILE A 58 -8.38 -1.82 -7.11
N GLY A 59 -8.89 -1.07 -8.09
CA GLY A 59 -8.86 -1.47 -9.50
C GLY A 59 -7.54 -1.10 -10.19
N GLU A 60 -7.42 -1.41 -11.48
CA GLU A 60 -6.22 -1.15 -12.30
C GLU A 60 -5.67 0.28 -12.14
N LYS A 61 -6.55 1.28 -12.30
CA LYS A 61 -6.17 2.70 -12.17
C LYS A 61 -5.56 3.01 -10.80
N LYS A 62 -6.20 2.52 -9.73
CA LYS A 62 -5.74 2.76 -8.36
C LYS A 62 -4.41 2.05 -8.10
N TYR A 63 -4.25 0.83 -8.60
CA TYR A 63 -3.00 0.09 -8.52
C TYR A 63 -1.85 0.86 -9.19
N GLU A 64 -2.05 1.35 -10.40
CA GLU A 64 -1.04 2.11 -11.14
C GLU A 64 -0.60 3.38 -10.38
N GLU A 65 -1.53 4.05 -9.69
CA GLU A 65 -1.23 5.21 -8.83
C GLU A 65 -0.36 4.84 -7.61
N ILE A 66 -0.55 3.66 -7.01
CA ILE A 66 0.08 3.30 -5.72
C ILE A 66 1.28 2.34 -5.84
N LYS A 67 1.46 1.62 -6.95
CA LYS A 67 2.44 0.51 -7.07
C LYS A 67 3.90 0.90 -6.80
N GLN A 68 4.26 2.15 -7.06
CA GLN A 68 5.59 2.69 -6.77
C GLN A 68 5.79 3.07 -5.29
N HIS A 69 4.70 3.23 -4.53
CA HIS A 69 4.70 3.63 -3.12
C HIS A 69 4.57 2.44 -2.17
N VAL A 70 4.42 1.22 -2.68
CA VAL A 70 4.24 0.00 -1.87
C VAL A 70 5.44 -0.94 -1.97
N SER A 71 5.67 -1.72 -0.92
CA SER A 71 6.61 -2.84 -0.83
C SER A 71 5.93 -4.05 -0.16
N ILE A 72 6.61 -5.19 -0.15
CA ILE A 72 6.13 -6.48 0.38
C ILE A 72 6.94 -6.86 1.61
#